data_AF-A0A2J7YZT2-F1
#
_entry.id   AF-A0A2J7YZT2-F1
#
_cell.length_a   1.000
_cell.length_b   1.000
_cell.length_c   1.000
_cell.angle_alpha   90.00
_cell.angle_beta   90.00
_cell.angle_gamma   90.00
#
_symmetry.space_group_name_H-M   'P 1'
#
loop_
_entity.id
_entity.type
_entity.pdbx_description
1 polymer ?
#
loop_
_entity_poly.entity_id
_entity_poly.type
_entity_poly.pdbx_seq_one_letter_code
_entity_poly.pdbx_strand_id
1 'polypeptide(L)'
;MSPITEVEGRRITLRNLDKVIHPATGTTKGELLHYLASTADVLLGHLHGRPLAFLRYPDGPDGQKFFTKNPPPGTPSWVTTAEVTRHKGETARQVLIQDLPSLMWAANLVVELHTPMWRIDQGVGSADRLVLDLDPGPPATIVDCRVVAVWLRERLRADGLTAYAKTSGSKGLHLLVPLEPTPSRQATAYARRLALEAANAMPDLVIRKMTRSLRPGKVYVDFSQNAAAKTTAAPYTPRALPEPAVSAPVTWEEVEECGDPSALTFLIDDIPARLDRHGDLLAPLLDPAQARPLPTGDEDEAADEDAADDEDAANDESAADDESAADDESAADR
;
A
#
# COMPACT_ATOMS: atom_id res chain seq x y z
N MET A 1 -32.79 -7.66 5.77
CA MET A 1 -32.78 -7.57 4.29
C MET A 1 -31.51 -6.83 3.90
N SER A 2 -30.68 -7.36 3.01
CA SER A 2 -29.46 -6.64 2.58
C SER A 2 -29.87 -5.43 1.72
N PRO A 3 -29.53 -4.19 2.08
CA PRO A 3 -29.89 -3.04 1.26
C PRO A 3 -29.22 -3.15 -0.12
N ILE A 4 -30.02 -2.97 -1.16
CA ILE A 4 -29.52 -2.77 -2.51
C ILE A 4 -29.39 -1.26 -2.69
N THR A 5 -28.18 -0.79 -2.95
CA THR A 5 -27.91 0.61 -3.28
C THR A 5 -27.63 0.74 -4.77
N GLU A 6 -27.91 1.91 -5.33
CA GLU A 6 -27.52 2.27 -6.68
C GLU A 6 -26.40 3.31 -6.61
N VAL A 7 -25.25 2.97 -7.16
CA VAL A 7 -24.06 3.83 -7.21
C VAL A 7 -23.75 4.04 -8.68
N GLU A 8 -23.91 5.27 -9.17
CA GLU A 8 -23.65 5.64 -10.58
C GLU A 8 -24.28 4.67 -11.60
N GLY A 9 -25.54 4.26 -11.36
CA GLY A 9 -26.28 3.34 -12.22
C GLY A 9 -25.95 1.85 -12.04
N ARG A 10 -25.04 1.50 -11.12
CA ARG A 10 -24.72 0.12 -10.74
C ARG A 10 -25.45 -0.27 -9.47
N ARG A 11 -26.17 -1.40 -9.51
CA ARG A 11 -26.80 -1.98 -8.32
C ARG A 11 -25.79 -2.80 -7.53
N ILE A 12 -25.60 -2.45 -6.26
CA ILE A 12 -24.68 -3.12 -5.35
C ILE A 12 -25.47 -3.59 -4.12
N THR A 13 -25.38 -4.88 -3.80
CA THR A 13 -25.97 -5.42 -2.57
C THR A 13 -24.98 -5.30 -1.44
N LEU A 14 -25.26 -4.39 -0.50
CA LEU A 14 -24.44 -4.21 0.69
C LEU A 14 -24.94 -5.12 1.80
N ARG A 15 -24.01 -5.79 2.49
CA ARG A 15 -24.33 -6.81 3.50
C ARG A 15 -23.66 -6.47 4.83
N ASN A 16 -24.34 -6.78 5.92
CA ASN A 16 -23.79 -6.72 7.28
C ASN A 16 -23.25 -5.33 7.66
N LEU A 17 -24.01 -4.26 7.35
CA LEU A 17 -23.55 -2.89 7.56
C LEU A 17 -23.29 -2.58 9.04
N ASP A 18 -24.12 -3.11 9.95
CA ASP A 18 -23.96 -2.90 11.39
C ASP A 18 -22.89 -3.79 12.03
N LYS A 19 -22.23 -4.66 11.24
CA LYS A 19 -21.17 -5.52 11.76
C LYS A 19 -19.97 -4.66 12.15
N VAL A 20 -19.54 -4.77 13.40
CA VAL A 20 -18.29 -4.16 13.88
C VAL A 20 -17.10 -4.86 13.22
N ILE A 21 -16.23 -4.08 12.57
CA ILE A 21 -15.01 -4.55 11.91
C ILE A 21 -13.77 -4.17 12.74
N HIS A 22 -13.73 -2.96 13.30
CA HIS A 22 -12.63 -2.52 14.18
C HIS A 22 -13.12 -2.46 15.63
N PRO A 23 -12.80 -3.47 16.46
CA PRO A 23 -13.38 -3.60 17.79
C PRO A 23 -12.90 -2.54 18.78
N ALA A 24 -11.71 -1.96 18.59
CA ALA A 24 -11.16 -0.96 19.51
C ALA A 24 -11.99 0.33 19.54
N THR A 25 -12.60 0.69 18.41
CA THR A 25 -13.42 1.90 18.24
C THR A 25 -14.91 1.59 18.04
N GLY A 26 -15.28 0.32 17.87
CA GLY A 26 -16.64 -0.08 17.52
C GLY A 26 -17.03 0.22 16.07
N THR A 27 -16.07 0.58 15.22
CA THR A 27 -16.32 1.00 13.84
C THR A 27 -16.93 -0.15 13.04
N THR A 28 -18.08 0.14 12.45
CA THR A 28 -18.91 -0.77 11.67
C THR A 28 -18.47 -0.81 10.21
N LYS A 29 -18.90 -1.87 9.52
CA LYS A 29 -18.72 -1.99 8.07
C LYS A 29 -19.39 -0.83 7.31
N GLY A 30 -20.56 -0.38 7.76
CA GLY A 30 -21.25 0.77 7.18
C GLY A 30 -20.42 2.05 7.21
N GLU A 31 -19.73 2.31 8.33
CA GLU A 31 -18.82 3.45 8.48
C GLU A 31 -17.58 3.33 7.59
N LEU A 32 -16.99 2.13 7.45
CA LEU A 32 -15.90 1.91 6.50
C LEU A 32 -16.32 2.18 5.04
N LEU A 33 -17.53 1.74 4.65
CA LEU A 33 -18.07 2.05 3.34
C LEU A 33 -18.31 3.55 3.18
N HIS A 34 -18.88 4.22 4.18
CA HIS A 34 -19.08 5.66 4.15
C HIS A 34 -17.76 6.42 3.98
N TYR A 35 -16.74 6.06 4.75
CA TYR A 35 -15.39 6.62 4.65
C TYR A 35 -14.84 6.50 3.22
N LEU A 36 -14.84 5.29 2.65
CA LEU A 36 -14.32 5.06 1.29
C LEU A 36 -15.13 5.80 0.22
N ALA A 37 -16.45 5.91 0.38
CA ALA A 37 -17.28 6.71 -0.51
C ALA A 37 -16.96 8.21 -0.41
N SER A 38 -16.79 8.72 0.81
CA SER A 38 -16.52 10.15 1.06
C SER A 38 -15.11 10.59 0.64
N THR A 39 -14.16 9.66 0.56
CA THR A 39 -12.77 9.92 0.14
C THR A 39 -12.50 9.44 -1.29
N ALA A 40 -13.52 8.99 -2.02
CA ALA A 40 -13.38 8.36 -3.33
C ALA A 40 -12.69 9.28 -4.35
N ASP A 41 -12.98 10.58 -4.34
CA ASP A 41 -12.43 11.55 -5.30
C ASP A 41 -10.90 11.57 -5.29
N VAL A 42 -10.28 11.48 -4.11
CA VAL A 42 -8.82 11.44 -3.96
C VAL A 42 -8.27 10.02 -4.03
N LEU A 43 -8.94 9.07 -3.38
CA LEU A 43 -8.49 7.66 -3.34
C LEU A 43 -8.44 7.06 -4.75
N LEU A 44 -9.48 7.27 -5.57
CA LEU A 44 -9.54 6.70 -6.92
C LEU A 44 -8.38 7.18 -7.81
N GLY A 45 -7.92 8.42 -7.65
CA GLY A 45 -6.73 8.91 -8.37
C GLY A 45 -5.49 8.06 -8.12
N HIS A 46 -5.32 7.56 -6.89
CA HIS A 46 -4.19 6.70 -6.50
C HIS A 46 -4.36 5.23 -6.87
N LEU A 47 -5.57 4.78 -7.18
CA LEU A 47 -5.88 3.41 -7.61
C LEU A 47 -5.96 3.26 -9.13
N HIS A 48 -6.33 4.34 -9.84
CA HIS A 48 -6.70 4.27 -11.25
C HIS A 48 -5.59 3.69 -12.12
N GLY A 49 -5.94 2.68 -12.92
CA GLY A 49 -5.05 1.98 -13.84
C GLY A 49 -4.04 1.06 -13.16
N ARG A 50 -4.05 0.95 -11.83
CA ARG A 50 -3.15 0.06 -11.09
C ARG A 50 -3.85 -1.26 -10.80
N PRO A 51 -3.28 -2.43 -11.17
CA PRO A 51 -3.88 -3.72 -10.83
C PRO A 51 -3.66 -4.03 -9.34
N LEU A 52 -4.76 -4.24 -8.61
CA LEU A 52 -4.73 -4.28 -7.15
C LEU A 52 -4.49 -5.68 -6.60
N ALA A 53 -3.80 -5.71 -5.46
CA ALA A 53 -3.90 -6.79 -4.49
C ALA A 53 -4.87 -6.37 -3.36
N PHE A 54 -5.65 -7.31 -2.87
CA PHE A 54 -6.54 -7.11 -1.73
C PHE A 54 -6.06 -7.91 -0.54
N LEU A 55 -5.94 -7.27 0.63
CA LEU A 55 -5.97 -7.97 1.91
C LEU A 55 -7.42 -7.94 2.41
N ARG A 56 -8.14 -9.05 2.34
CA ARG A 56 -9.52 -9.16 2.82
C ARG A 56 -9.53 -9.59 4.27
N TYR A 57 -10.34 -8.93 5.10
CA TYR A 57 -10.51 -9.24 6.52
C TYR A 57 -11.99 -9.11 6.94
N PRO A 58 -12.89 -9.94 6.38
CA PRO A 58 -14.34 -9.77 6.50
C PRO A 58 -14.86 -9.88 7.95
N ASP A 59 -14.10 -10.52 8.84
CA ASP A 59 -14.40 -10.70 10.26
C ASP A 59 -13.60 -9.76 11.19
N GLY A 60 -12.91 -8.78 10.61
CA GLY A 60 -12.07 -7.85 11.34
C GLY A 60 -10.60 -8.29 11.41
N PRO A 61 -9.75 -7.46 12.04
CA PRO A 61 -8.28 -7.60 12.04
C PRO A 61 -7.78 -8.80 12.87
N ASP A 62 -8.58 -9.32 13.78
CA ASP A 62 -8.26 -10.48 14.62
C ASP A 62 -8.79 -11.80 14.01
N GLY A 63 -9.54 -11.72 12.90
CA GLY A 63 -10.04 -12.87 12.15
C GLY A 63 -9.10 -13.30 11.01
N GLN A 64 -9.61 -14.17 10.14
CA GLN A 64 -8.86 -14.65 8.98
C GLN A 64 -8.61 -13.52 7.97
N LYS A 65 -7.38 -13.51 7.43
CA LYS A 65 -6.93 -12.54 6.43
C LYS A 65 -6.59 -13.28 5.15
N PHE A 66 -7.09 -12.77 4.02
CA PHE A 66 -6.85 -13.36 2.71
C PHE A 66 -6.16 -12.34 1.81
N PHE A 67 -4.89 -12.56 1.50
CA PHE A 67 -4.20 -11.73 0.52
C PHE A 67 -4.39 -12.32 -0.87
N THR A 68 -4.99 -11.57 -1.80
CA THR A 68 -5.24 -12.08 -3.15
C THR A 68 -5.01 -11.02 -4.21
N LYS A 69 -4.37 -11.44 -5.30
CA LYS A 69 -4.21 -10.65 -6.52
C LYS A 69 -5.27 -11.02 -7.57
N ASN A 70 -5.87 -12.22 -7.46
CA ASN A 70 -6.87 -12.68 -8.40
C ASN A 70 -8.25 -12.07 -8.08
N PRO A 71 -9.12 -11.82 -9.07
CA PRO A 71 -10.48 -11.38 -8.81
C PRO A 71 -11.20 -12.36 -7.88
N PRO A 72 -11.76 -11.90 -6.75
CA PRO A 72 -12.51 -12.76 -5.84
C PRO A 72 -13.70 -13.45 -6.53
N PRO A 73 -14.11 -14.64 -6.07
CA PRO A 73 -15.34 -15.29 -6.53
C PRO A 73 -16.54 -14.34 -6.43
N GLY A 74 -17.40 -14.35 -7.45
CA GLY A 74 -18.56 -13.46 -7.51
C GLY A 74 -18.24 -12.00 -7.87
N THR A 75 -17.04 -11.71 -8.39
CA THR A 75 -16.72 -10.40 -8.99
C THR A 75 -17.73 -10.07 -10.10
N PRO A 76 -18.46 -8.94 -10.02
CA PRO A 76 -19.44 -8.56 -11.03
C PRO A 76 -18.79 -8.35 -12.40
N SER A 77 -19.51 -8.68 -13.47
CA SER A 77 -19.02 -8.57 -14.87
C SER A 77 -18.65 -7.14 -15.30
N TRP A 78 -19.10 -6.13 -14.56
CA TRP A 78 -18.78 -4.74 -14.80
C TRP A 78 -17.56 -4.22 -14.05
N VAL A 79 -17.02 -4.99 -13.10
CA VAL A 79 -15.74 -4.66 -12.47
C VAL A 79 -14.64 -4.92 -13.49
N THR A 80 -13.85 -3.90 -13.75
CA THR A 80 -12.76 -3.99 -14.72
C THR A 80 -11.64 -4.87 -14.16
N THR A 81 -11.04 -5.69 -15.02
CA THR A 81 -9.87 -6.49 -14.69
C THR A 81 -8.84 -6.38 -15.80
N ALA A 82 -7.56 -6.49 -15.45
CA ALA A 82 -6.47 -6.57 -16.42
C ALA A 82 -5.75 -7.91 -16.33
N GLU A 83 -5.18 -8.36 -17.44
CA GLU A 83 -4.20 -9.44 -17.47
C GLU A 83 -2.83 -8.89 -17.07
N VAL A 84 -2.17 -9.57 -16.13
CA VAL A 84 -0.84 -9.24 -15.63
C VAL A 84 0.04 -10.45 -15.81
N THR A 85 1.02 -10.34 -16.70
CA THR A 85 2.03 -11.37 -16.92
C THR A 85 2.98 -11.41 -15.73
N ARG A 86 3.08 -12.57 -15.10
CA ARG A 86 3.99 -12.86 -13.99
C ARG A 86 5.32 -13.41 -14.52
N HIS A 87 6.25 -13.61 -13.59
CA HIS A 87 7.51 -14.29 -13.86
C HIS A 87 7.25 -15.67 -14.48
N LYS A 88 8.06 -16.08 -15.47
CA LYS A 88 7.90 -17.32 -16.29
C LYS A 88 6.71 -17.37 -17.26
N GLY A 89 6.05 -16.24 -17.52
CA GLY A 89 5.03 -16.14 -18.60
C GLY A 89 3.63 -16.61 -18.20
N GLU A 90 3.42 -16.97 -16.93
CA GLU A 90 2.08 -17.20 -16.39
C GLU A 90 1.30 -15.88 -16.40
N THR A 91 0.05 -15.91 -16.84
CA THR A 91 -0.82 -14.72 -16.85
C THR A 91 -1.88 -14.87 -15.77
N ALA A 92 -2.00 -13.88 -14.90
CA ALA A 92 -3.09 -13.78 -13.94
C ALA A 92 -3.99 -12.60 -14.27
N ARG A 93 -5.26 -12.65 -13.87
CA ARG A 93 -6.12 -11.47 -13.89
C ARG A 93 -6.01 -10.76 -12.55
N GLN A 94 -6.13 -9.45 -12.56
CA GLN A 94 -6.17 -8.62 -11.36
C GLN A 94 -7.26 -7.55 -11.53
N VAL A 95 -7.84 -7.10 -10.42
CA VAL A 95 -8.91 -6.09 -10.43
C VAL A 95 -8.32 -4.70 -10.67
N LEU A 96 -9.04 -3.88 -11.44
CA LEU A 96 -8.84 -2.44 -11.53
C LEU A 96 -10.03 -1.74 -10.85
N ILE A 97 -9.75 -0.96 -9.81
CA ILE A 97 -10.74 -0.09 -9.16
C ILE A 97 -10.64 1.28 -9.83
N GLN A 98 -11.60 1.57 -10.70
CA GLN A 98 -11.55 2.69 -11.65
C GLN A 98 -12.57 3.80 -11.32
N ASP A 99 -13.57 3.47 -10.51
CA ASP A 99 -14.76 4.29 -10.28
C ASP A 99 -15.38 4.00 -8.90
N LEU A 100 -16.31 4.85 -8.48
CA LEU A 100 -16.99 4.71 -7.19
C LEU A 100 -17.75 3.37 -7.05
N PRO A 101 -18.47 2.86 -8.07
CA PRO A 101 -19.11 1.55 -7.98
C PRO A 101 -18.15 0.40 -7.72
N SER A 102 -17.01 0.33 -8.41
CA SER A 102 -16.01 -0.72 -8.21
C SER A 102 -15.38 -0.60 -6.83
N LEU A 103 -15.07 0.62 -6.37
CA LEU A 103 -14.59 0.86 -5.02
C LEU A 103 -15.61 0.39 -3.98
N MET A 104 -16.90 0.67 -4.18
CA MET A 104 -17.94 0.28 -3.24
C MET A 104 -18.21 -1.22 -3.19
N TRP A 105 -18.08 -1.89 -4.33
CA TRP A 105 -18.08 -3.34 -4.37
C TRP A 105 -16.89 -3.92 -3.59
N ALA A 106 -15.67 -3.40 -3.81
CA ALA A 106 -14.47 -3.87 -3.12
C ALA A 106 -14.55 -3.61 -1.60
N ALA A 107 -14.99 -2.42 -1.20
CA ALA A 107 -15.22 -2.05 0.21
C ALA A 107 -16.19 -3.00 0.91
N ASN A 108 -17.23 -3.47 0.22
CA ASN A 108 -18.18 -4.43 0.75
C ASN A 108 -17.55 -5.81 1.04
N LEU A 109 -16.37 -6.11 0.51
CA LEU A 109 -15.58 -7.30 0.85
C LEU A 109 -14.69 -7.11 2.07
N VAL A 110 -14.61 -5.89 2.62
CA VAL A 110 -13.71 -5.45 3.71
C VAL A 110 -12.25 -5.70 3.34
N VAL A 111 -11.61 -4.69 2.75
CA VAL A 111 -10.30 -4.80 2.10
C VAL A 111 -9.33 -3.71 2.53
N GLU A 112 -8.05 -4.06 2.62
CA GLU A 112 -6.98 -3.10 2.36
C GLU A 112 -6.67 -3.13 0.86
N LEU A 113 -6.48 -1.95 0.28
CA LEU A 113 -6.16 -1.78 -1.13
C LEU A 113 -4.65 -1.61 -1.28
N HIS A 114 -4.02 -2.52 -2.01
CA HIS A 114 -2.59 -2.50 -2.28
C HIS A 114 -2.35 -2.31 -3.76
N THR A 115 -1.43 -1.40 -4.11
CA THR A 115 -1.15 -1.03 -5.51
C THR A 115 0.32 -1.23 -5.82
N PRO A 116 0.67 -1.68 -7.04
CA PRO A 116 2.04 -1.64 -7.51
C PRO A 116 2.47 -0.20 -7.81
N MET A 117 3.76 -0.04 -8.11
CA MET A 117 4.34 1.25 -8.50
C MET A 117 4.20 1.57 -10.00
N TRP A 118 3.40 0.80 -10.73
CA TRP A 118 3.16 0.94 -12.17
C TRP A 118 1.66 0.93 -12.49
N ARG A 119 1.30 1.36 -13.71
CA ARG A 119 -0.08 1.31 -14.26
C ARG A 119 -0.12 0.43 -15.51
N ILE A 120 -1.26 -0.19 -15.77
CA ILE A 120 -1.43 -1.15 -16.86
C ILE A 120 -1.20 -0.53 -18.24
N ASP A 121 -1.53 0.75 -18.41
CA ASP A 121 -1.36 1.51 -19.66
C ASP A 121 0.11 1.82 -19.97
N GLN A 122 0.98 1.83 -18.95
CA GLN A 122 2.43 2.01 -19.10
C GLN A 122 3.18 0.69 -19.34
N GLY A 123 2.50 -0.45 -19.20
CA GLY A 123 3.08 -1.78 -19.30
C GLY A 123 3.51 -2.35 -17.94
N VAL A 124 3.45 -3.69 -17.83
CA VAL A 124 3.81 -4.43 -16.61
C VAL A 124 5.26 -4.15 -16.22
N GLY A 125 5.47 -3.64 -15.01
CA GLY A 125 6.80 -3.32 -14.50
C GLY A 125 7.40 -2.02 -15.04
N SER A 126 6.60 -1.15 -15.65
CA SER A 126 6.99 0.22 -15.99
C SER A 126 6.54 1.16 -14.86
N ALA A 127 7.40 1.32 -13.85
CA ALA A 127 7.11 2.12 -12.67
C ALA A 127 6.96 3.61 -13.01
N ASP A 128 5.89 4.23 -12.50
CA ASP A 128 5.63 5.67 -12.59
C ASP A 128 5.84 6.39 -11.26
N ARG A 129 6.25 5.64 -10.23
CA ARG A 129 6.66 6.17 -8.94
C ARG A 129 7.70 5.27 -8.26
N LEU A 130 8.50 5.85 -7.39
CA LEU A 130 9.36 5.15 -6.43
C LEU A 130 8.63 5.06 -5.08
N VAL A 131 8.90 4.02 -4.31
CA VAL A 131 8.58 3.95 -2.88
C VAL A 131 9.81 3.57 -2.06
N LEU A 132 10.02 4.26 -0.94
CA LEU A 132 10.94 3.83 0.12
C LEU A 132 10.09 3.59 1.37
N ASP A 133 10.01 2.33 1.78
CA ASP A 133 9.22 1.93 2.95
C ASP A 133 10.12 1.83 4.18
N LEU A 134 9.80 2.63 5.20
CA LEU A 134 10.58 2.75 6.43
C LEU A 134 9.88 1.98 7.55
N ASP A 135 10.46 0.83 7.88
CA ASP A 135 9.93 -0.12 8.84
C ASP A 135 10.74 -0.13 10.14
N PRO A 136 10.21 0.41 11.24
CA PRO A 136 10.93 0.41 12.52
C PRO A 136 10.80 -0.94 13.24
N GLY A 137 11.94 -1.47 13.68
CA GLY A 137 12.01 -2.65 14.54
C GLY A 137 11.95 -2.27 16.02
N PRO A 138 11.01 -2.82 16.82
CA PRO A 138 10.87 -2.48 18.23
C PRO A 138 12.21 -2.57 19.00
N PRO A 139 12.53 -1.61 19.89
CA PRO A 139 11.68 -0.52 20.36
C PRO A 139 11.64 0.72 19.46
N ALA A 140 12.28 0.71 18.28
CA ALA A 140 12.15 1.83 17.35
C ALA A 140 10.70 2.01 16.89
N THR A 141 10.36 3.23 16.53
CA THR A 141 9.02 3.66 16.15
C THR A 141 9.07 4.56 14.92
N ILE A 142 7.92 5.09 14.51
CA ILE A 142 7.85 6.10 13.43
C ILE A 142 8.67 7.37 13.74
N VAL A 143 8.96 7.67 15.01
CA VAL A 143 9.85 8.78 15.42
C VAL A 143 11.28 8.53 14.92
N ASP A 144 11.73 7.28 14.91
CA ASP A 144 13.02 6.90 14.33
C ASP A 144 12.97 6.95 12.80
N CYS A 145 11.85 6.51 12.20
CA CYS A 145 11.62 6.63 10.76
C CYS A 145 11.69 8.08 10.29
N ARG A 146 11.20 9.06 11.07
CA ARG A 146 11.31 10.49 10.77
C ARG A 146 12.76 10.89 10.46
N VAL A 147 13.72 10.47 11.28
CA VAL A 147 15.14 10.87 11.10
C VAL A 147 15.65 10.36 9.76
N VAL A 148 15.33 9.10 9.44
CA VAL A 148 15.71 8.46 8.18
C VAL A 148 14.99 9.10 6.99
N ALA A 149 13.70 9.42 7.14
CA ALA A 149 12.87 10.06 6.13
C ALA A 149 13.39 11.43 5.73
N VAL A 150 13.73 12.27 6.71
CA VAL A 150 14.28 13.62 6.46
C VAL A 150 15.63 13.52 5.74
N TRP A 151 16.48 12.58 6.12
CA TRP A 151 17.74 12.33 5.41
C TRP A 151 17.50 11.88 3.96
N LEU A 152 16.62 10.90 3.76
CA LEU A 152 16.27 10.39 2.42
C LEU A 152 15.64 11.46 1.53
N ARG A 153 14.80 12.33 2.09
CA ARG A 153 14.22 13.48 1.38
C ARG A 153 15.30 14.37 0.80
N GLU A 154 16.27 14.79 1.62
CA GLU A 154 17.37 15.64 1.16
C GLU A 154 18.27 14.94 0.17
N ARG A 155 18.47 13.62 0.36
CA ARG A 155 19.24 12.80 -0.57
C ARG A 155 18.57 12.69 -1.93
N LEU A 156 17.25 12.45 -1.97
CA LEU A 156 16.44 12.43 -3.19
C LEU A 156 16.46 13.80 -3.89
N ARG A 157 16.35 14.88 -3.11
CA ARG A 157 16.41 16.25 -3.62
C ARG A 157 17.75 16.56 -4.30
N ALA A 158 18.85 15.99 -3.82
CA ALA A 158 20.16 16.12 -4.47
C ALA A 158 20.21 15.49 -5.88
N ASP A 159 19.38 14.47 -6.14
CA ASP A 159 19.20 13.87 -7.47
C ASP A 159 18.10 14.59 -8.29
N GLY A 160 17.55 15.69 -7.79
CA GLY A 160 16.46 16.43 -8.43
C GLY A 160 15.08 15.77 -8.28
N LEU A 161 14.96 14.76 -7.41
CA LEU A 161 13.72 14.05 -7.14
C LEU A 161 12.98 14.66 -5.95
N THR A 162 11.67 14.88 -6.10
CA THR A 162 10.82 15.41 -5.02
C THR A 162 10.08 14.28 -4.33
N ALA A 163 10.28 14.13 -3.03
CA ALA A 163 9.62 13.12 -2.22
C ALA A 163 8.38 13.68 -1.50
N TYR A 164 7.36 12.83 -1.39
CA TYR A 164 6.13 13.05 -0.63
C TYR A 164 6.01 11.94 0.41
N ALA A 165 5.35 12.21 1.54
CA ALA A 165 5.28 11.28 2.65
C ALA A 165 3.85 10.84 2.95
N LYS A 166 3.71 9.60 3.39
CA LYS A 166 2.50 9.10 4.04
C LYS A 166 2.88 8.17 5.19
N THR A 167 2.06 8.12 6.22
CA THR A 167 2.13 7.05 7.21
C THR A 167 1.78 5.74 6.52
N SER A 168 2.35 4.63 6.96
CA SER A 168 1.87 3.34 6.48
C SER A 168 0.46 3.05 6.99
N GLY A 169 0.04 3.71 8.08
CA GLY A 169 -1.17 3.38 8.85
C GLY A 169 -0.95 2.20 9.80
N SER A 170 0.29 1.72 9.91
CA SER A 170 0.75 0.75 10.90
C SER A 170 1.88 1.38 11.70
N LYS A 171 3.12 0.85 11.64
CA LYS A 171 4.24 1.34 12.45
C LYS A 171 5.19 2.29 11.73
N GLY A 172 5.13 2.35 10.40
CA GLY A 172 6.17 2.93 9.54
C GLY A 172 5.73 4.12 8.71
N LEU A 173 6.63 4.59 7.85
CA LEU A 173 6.44 5.74 6.97
C LEU A 173 6.87 5.37 5.55
N HIS A 174 6.10 5.79 4.54
CA HIS A 174 6.49 5.61 3.14
C HIS A 174 6.84 6.96 2.53
N LEU A 175 7.96 7.00 1.81
CA LEU A 175 8.31 8.11 0.92
C LEU A 175 7.97 7.70 -0.51
N LEU A 176 7.27 8.56 -1.23
CA LEU A 176 6.88 8.34 -2.62
C LEU A 176 7.44 9.45 -3.51
N VAL A 177 7.91 9.08 -4.70
CA VAL A 177 8.49 10.02 -5.68
C VAL A 177 7.83 9.76 -7.03
N PRO A 178 7.30 10.78 -7.73
CA PRO A 178 6.81 10.60 -9.09
C PRO A 178 8.00 10.39 -10.05
N LEU A 179 7.93 9.34 -10.86
CA LEU A 179 8.97 9.01 -11.83
C LEU A 179 8.43 9.11 -13.25
N GLU A 180 9.29 9.51 -14.18
CA GLU A 180 9.04 9.17 -15.59
C GLU A 180 9.02 7.64 -15.73
N PRO A 181 8.24 7.06 -16.67
CA PRO A 181 8.12 5.61 -16.80
C PRO A 181 9.48 4.91 -16.83
N THR A 182 9.74 4.12 -15.80
CA THR A 182 11.06 3.54 -15.51
C THR A 182 10.90 2.03 -15.26
N PRO A 183 11.74 1.16 -15.84
CA PRO A 183 11.70 -0.26 -15.50
C PRO A 183 11.81 -0.50 -13.98
N SER A 184 10.90 -1.27 -13.40
CA SER A 184 10.87 -1.55 -11.96
C SER A 184 12.21 -2.05 -11.42
N ARG A 185 12.96 -2.81 -12.22
CA ARG A 185 14.32 -3.26 -11.86
C ARG A 185 15.29 -2.10 -11.58
N GLN A 186 15.21 -1.01 -12.35
CA GLN A 186 16.03 0.18 -12.16
C GLN A 186 15.55 0.99 -10.95
N ALA A 187 14.23 1.10 -10.76
CA ALA A 187 13.66 1.72 -9.55
C ALA A 187 14.09 0.96 -8.27
N THR A 188 14.06 -0.37 -8.29
CA THR A 188 14.57 -1.21 -7.20
C THR A 188 16.07 -1.02 -6.97
N ALA A 189 16.88 -0.98 -8.03
CA ALA A 189 18.32 -0.74 -7.92
C ALA A 189 18.62 0.61 -7.26
N TYR A 190 17.95 1.67 -7.71
CA TYR A 190 18.06 3.02 -7.15
C TYR A 190 17.66 3.06 -5.67
N ALA A 191 16.50 2.47 -5.32
CA ALA A 191 16.06 2.36 -3.93
C ALA A 191 17.05 1.59 -3.06
N ARG A 192 17.63 0.50 -3.57
CA ARG A 192 18.65 -0.30 -2.87
C ARG A 192 19.91 0.52 -2.60
N ARG A 193 20.35 1.33 -3.57
CA ARG A 193 21.48 2.25 -3.39
C ARG A 193 21.17 3.29 -2.31
N LEU A 194 20.00 3.92 -2.32
CA LEU A 194 19.58 4.87 -1.29
C LEU A 194 19.54 4.24 0.10
N ALA A 195 19.03 3.01 0.22
CA ALA A 195 19.02 2.26 1.47
C ALA A 195 20.45 1.98 1.98
N LEU A 196 21.38 1.65 1.08
CA LEU A 196 22.79 1.46 1.42
C LEU A 196 23.45 2.77 1.88
N GLU A 197 23.22 3.86 1.17
CA GLU A 197 23.76 5.17 1.53
C GLU A 197 23.21 5.63 2.90
N ALA A 198 21.92 5.42 3.18
CA ALA A 198 21.32 5.70 4.48
C ALA A 198 21.94 4.84 5.60
N ALA A 199 22.15 3.55 5.34
CA ALA A 199 22.82 2.65 6.28
C ALA A 199 24.28 3.07 6.57
N ASN A 200 24.99 3.59 5.57
CA ASN A 200 26.35 4.09 5.75
C ASN A 200 26.39 5.43 6.50
N ALA A 201 25.41 6.31 6.24
CA ALA A 201 25.32 7.62 6.89
C ALA A 201 24.83 7.53 8.34
N MET A 202 23.96 6.56 8.65
CA MET A 202 23.32 6.37 9.95
C MET A 202 23.40 4.91 10.42
N PRO A 203 24.61 4.33 10.60
CA PRO A 203 24.79 2.89 10.85
C PRO A 203 24.19 2.40 12.17
N ASP A 204 24.03 3.30 13.15
CA ASP A 204 23.41 2.98 14.44
C ASP A 204 21.88 2.94 14.35
N LEU A 205 21.28 3.58 13.35
CA LEU A 205 19.83 3.72 13.21
C LEU A 205 19.24 2.92 12.05
N VAL A 206 19.98 2.73 10.96
CA VAL A 206 19.47 2.12 9.72
C VAL A 206 20.05 0.74 9.49
N ILE A 207 19.22 -0.18 9.00
CA ILE A 207 19.67 -1.47 8.47
C ILE A 207 19.16 -1.71 7.04
N ARG A 208 19.95 -2.47 6.28
CA ARG A 208 19.62 -2.93 4.92
C ARG A 208 19.14 -4.38 4.86
N LYS A 209 19.49 -5.20 5.85
CA LYS A 209 19.19 -6.64 5.79
C LYS A 209 17.77 -6.90 6.27
N MET A 210 17.04 -7.70 5.50
CA MET A 210 15.70 -8.13 5.85
C MET A 210 15.67 -8.94 7.17
N THR A 211 16.80 -9.56 7.54
CA THR A 211 16.94 -10.42 8.74
C THR A 211 16.37 -9.74 9.99
N ARG A 212 15.23 -10.25 10.47
CA ARG A 212 14.47 -9.67 11.59
C ARG A 212 15.28 -9.56 12.89
N SER A 213 16.25 -10.45 13.11
CA SER A 213 17.12 -10.42 14.30
C SER A 213 18.03 -9.20 14.38
N LEU A 214 18.26 -8.48 13.28
CA LEU A 214 19.08 -7.27 13.22
C LEU A 214 18.27 -5.97 13.37
N ARG A 215 16.94 -6.06 13.38
CA ARG A 215 16.00 -4.93 13.45
C ARG A 215 15.82 -4.27 14.82
N PRO A 216 16.08 -4.90 16.00
CA PRO A 216 15.74 -4.27 17.26
C PRO A 216 16.37 -2.87 17.43
N GLY A 217 15.51 -1.86 17.59
CA GLY A 217 15.93 -0.46 17.77
C GLY A 217 16.41 0.23 16.49
N LYS A 218 16.19 -0.35 15.31
CA LYS A 218 16.62 0.20 14.02
C LYS A 218 15.48 0.30 13.01
N VAL A 219 15.67 1.14 12.01
CA VAL A 219 14.78 1.32 10.87
C VAL A 219 15.31 0.53 9.68
N TYR A 220 14.49 -0.39 9.17
CA TYR A 220 14.74 -1.06 7.91
C TYR A 220 14.20 -0.19 6.76
N VAL A 221 15.04 0.09 5.77
CA VAL A 221 14.61 0.76 4.53
C VAL A 221 14.33 -0.32 3.50
N ASP A 222 13.06 -0.69 3.34
CA ASP A 222 12.65 -1.72 2.40
C ASP A 222 12.60 -1.17 0.98
N PHE A 223 13.64 -1.48 0.20
CA PHE A 223 13.73 -1.13 -1.21
C PHE A 223 12.94 -2.10 -2.12
N SER A 224 12.59 -3.29 -1.62
CA SER A 224 12.02 -4.38 -2.43
C SER A 224 10.60 -4.07 -2.94
N GLN A 225 9.90 -3.14 -2.27
CA GLN A 225 8.56 -2.66 -2.62
C GLN A 225 8.46 -2.11 -4.06
N ASN A 226 9.59 -1.77 -4.69
CA ASN A 226 9.65 -1.28 -6.07
C ASN A 226 9.64 -2.40 -7.13
N ALA A 227 9.82 -3.65 -6.74
CA ALA A 227 9.76 -4.79 -7.66
C ALA A 227 8.36 -4.89 -8.29
N ALA A 228 8.30 -5.23 -9.59
CA ALA A 228 7.06 -5.21 -10.36
C ALA A 228 5.95 -6.11 -9.79
N ALA A 229 6.33 -7.18 -9.07
CA ALA A 229 5.42 -8.14 -8.46
C ALA A 229 4.90 -7.72 -7.06
N LYS A 230 5.56 -6.77 -6.38
CA LYS A 230 5.19 -6.30 -5.05
C LYS A 230 4.12 -5.21 -5.15
N THR A 231 3.39 -5.02 -4.05
CA THR A 231 2.34 -4.03 -3.91
C THR A 231 2.42 -3.41 -2.53
N THR A 232 2.09 -2.12 -2.43
CA THR A 232 2.16 -1.37 -1.19
C THR A 232 0.78 -0.80 -0.86
N ALA A 233 0.47 -0.67 0.44
CA ALA A 233 -0.78 -0.08 0.92
C ALA A 233 -0.99 1.29 0.26
N ALA A 234 -2.12 1.42 -0.45
CA ALA A 234 -2.47 2.62 -1.20
C ALA A 234 -2.64 3.83 -0.27
N PRO A 235 -2.43 5.06 -0.75
CA PRO A 235 -2.90 6.25 -0.04
C PRO A 235 -4.38 6.12 0.34
N TYR A 236 -4.75 6.56 1.54
CA TYR A 236 -6.11 6.57 2.09
C TYR A 236 -6.75 5.19 2.34
N THR A 237 -6.07 4.06 2.10
CA THR A 237 -6.62 2.75 2.49
C THR A 237 -6.66 2.61 4.01
N PRO A 238 -7.79 2.17 4.60
CA PRO A 238 -7.82 1.66 5.96
C PRO A 238 -6.93 0.43 6.09
N ARG A 239 -6.40 0.19 7.29
CA ARG A 239 -5.55 -0.93 7.64
C ARG A 239 -6.32 -1.94 8.49
N ALA A 240 -6.05 -3.22 8.30
CA ALA A 240 -6.56 -4.37 9.03
C ALA A 240 -5.89 -4.47 10.42
N LEU A 241 -6.11 -3.43 11.23
CA LEU A 241 -5.65 -3.27 12.61
C LEU A 241 -6.85 -3.09 13.56
N PRO A 242 -6.68 -3.29 14.88
CA PRO A 242 -7.76 -3.15 15.86
C PRO A 242 -8.49 -1.80 15.81
N GLU A 243 -7.77 -0.73 15.51
CA GLU A 243 -8.29 0.59 15.19
C GLU A 243 -8.34 0.80 13.66
N PRO A 244 -9.28 1.60 13.13
CA PRO A 244 -9.43 1.86 11.70
C PRO A 244 -8.37 2.88 11.21
N ALA A 245 -7.10 2.59 11.46
CA ALA A 245 -5.98 3.42 11.06
C ALA A 245 -5.86 3.46 9.53
N VAL A 246 -5.36 4.57 9.01
CA VAL A 246 -5.29 4.85 7.58
C VAL A 246 -3.84 5.06 7.15
N SER A 247 -3.50 4.54 5.97
CA SER A 247 -2.30 4.90 5.21
C SER A 247 -2.41 6.36 4.73
N ALA A 248 -2.11 7.30 5.63
CA ALA A 248 -2.53 8.70 5.49
C ALA A 248 -1.40 9.59 4.98
N PRO A 249 -1.62 10.36 3.91
CA PRO A 249 -0.69 11.41 3.50
C PRO A 249 -0.44 12.45 4.59
N VAL A 250 0.83 12.85 4.70
CA VAL A 250 1.30 13.81 5.71
C VAL A 250 2.20 14.86 5.08
N THR A 251 2.21 16.04 5.70
CA THR A 251 3.14 17.11 5.34
C THR A 251 4.53 16.78 5.85
N TRP A 252 5.55 17.39 5.24
CA TRP A 252 6.91 17.28 5.76
C TRP A 252 7.09 17.94 7.13
N GLU A 253 6.33 19.00 7.42
CA GLU A 253 6.31 19.64 8.74
C GLU A 253 5.82 18.67 9.82
N GLU A 254 4.72 17.94 9.58
CA GLU A 254 4.24 16.91 10.51
C GLU A 254 5.28 15.79 10.73
N VAL A 255 5.98 15.36 9.67
CA VAL A 255 7.06 14.37 9.79
C VAL A 255 8.20 14.94 10.62
N GLU A 256 8.65 16.17 10.31
CA GLU A 256 9.76 16.84 10.98
C GLU A 256 9.45 17.22 12.43
N GLU A 257 8.19 17.36 12.82
CA GLU A 257 7.79 17.68 14.20
C GLU A 257 7.40 16.44 15.02
N CYS A 258 7.32 15.25 14.39
CA CYS A 258 6.94 14.02 15.07
C CYS A 258 7.94 13.66 16.19
N GLY A 259 7.53 13.93 17.43
CA GLY A 259 8.23 13.52 18.66
C GLY A 259 7.57 12.34 19.38
N ASP A 260 6.36 11.96 18.97
CA ASP A 260 5.59 10.86 19.54
C ASP A 260 4.88 10.06 18.43
N PRO A 261 4.82 8.72 18.51
CA PRO A 261 4.18 7.90 17.47
C PRO A 261 2.70 8.21 17.23
N SER A 262 1.96 8.65 18.26
CA SER A 262 0.53 8.97 18.10
C SER A 262 0.31 10.22 17.25
N ALA A 263 1.31 11.09 17.12
CA ALA A 263 1.22 12.30 16.30
C ALA A 263 1.12 12.00 14.78
N LEU A 264 1.53 10.81 14.36
CA LEU A 264 1.43 10.31 12.98
C LEU A 264 0.52 9.07 12.89
N THR A 265 -0.48 8.98 13.77
CA THR A 265 -1.53 7.97 13.69
C THR A 265 -2.83 8.68 13.31
N PHE A 266 -3.45 8.25 12.21
CA PHE A 266 -4.69 8.83 11.69
C PHE A 266 -5.71 7.72 11.46
N LEU A 267 -6.91 7.92 11.98
CA LEU A 267 -8.05 7.02 11.78
C LEU A 267 -8.93 7.53 10.65
N ILE A 268 -9.89 6.70 10.19
CA ILE A 268 -10.83 7.08 9.13
C ILE A 268 -11.57 8.41 9.39
N ASP A 269 -11.86 8.73 10.65
CA ASP A 269 -12.59 9.94 11.04
C ASP A 269 -11.73 11.22 10.96
N ASP A 270 -10.40 11.08 10.98
CA ASP A 270 -9.49 12.22 10.90
C ASP A 270 -9.33 12.73 9.45
N ILE A 271 -9.46 11.82 8.48
CA ILE A 271 -9.12 12.09 7.08
C ILE A 271 -9.98 13.18 6.43
N PRO A 272 -11.32 13.25 6.60
CA PRO A 272 -12.11 14.31 5.99
C PRO A 272 -11.61 15.72 6.36
N ALA A 273 -11.35 15.97 7.65
CA ALA A 273 -10.83 17.25 8.11
C ALA A 273 -9.42 17.55 7.58
N ARG A 274 -8.60 16.51 7.36
CA ARG A 274 -7.28 16.66 6.72
C ARG A 274 -7.41 17.04 5.25
N LEU A 275 -8.33 16.39 4.52
CA LEU A 275 -8.60 16.71 3.12
C LEU A 275 -9.13 18.14 2.96
N ASP A 276 -10.03 18.59 3.84
CA ASP A 276 -10.52 19.98 3.83
C ASP A 276 -9.39 20.99 4.06
N ARG A 277 -8.41 20.65 4.91
CA ARG A 277 -7.30 21.55 5.26
C ARG A 277 -6.19 21.58 4.21
N HIS A 278 -5.84 20.42 3.68
CA HIS A 278 -4.62 20.25 2.88
C HIS A 278 -4.88 19.88 1.42
N GLY A 279 -6.11 19.48 1.07
CA GLY A 279 -6.38 18.75 -0.16
C GLY A 279 -5.68 17.39 -0.18
N ASP A 280 -5.49 16.84 -1.38
CA ASP A 280 -4.68 15.63 -1.55
C ASP A 280 -3.18 15.98 -1.58
N LEU A 281 -2.49 15.74 -0.47
CA LEU A 281 -1.05 15.96 -0.34
C LEU A 281 -0.20 15.11 -1.30
N LEU A 282 -0.77 14.02 -1.84
CA LEU A 282 -0.11 13.17 -2.83
C LEU A 282 -0.57 13.43 -4.27
N ALA A 283 -1.44 14.42 -4.52
CA ALA A 283 -1.85 14.77 -5.88
C ALA A 283 -0.67 15.00 -6.85
N PRO A 284 0.49 15.56 -6.43
CA PRO A 284 1.66 15.65 -7.30
C PRO A 284 2.19 14.32 -7.83
N LEU A 285 1.91 13.18 -7.18
CA LEU A 285 2.24 11.85 -7.71
C LEU A 285 1.44 11.49 -8.97
N LEU A 286 0.31 12.17 -9.18
CA LEU A 286 -0.61 11.94 -10.29
C LEU A 286 -0.39 12.93 -11.45
N ASP A 287 0.51 13.91 -11.27
CA ASP A 287 0.82 14.94 -12.26
C ASP A 287 2.12 14.59 -13.02
N PRO A 288 2.04 14.23 -14.31
CA PRO A 288 3.22 13.93 -15.13
C PRO A 288 4.24 15.08 -15.20
N ALA A 289 3.84 16.34 -14.96
CA ALA A 289 4.79 17.46 -14.94
C ALA A 289 5.74 17.43 -13.74
N GLN A 290 5.38 16.72 -12.67
CA GLN A 290 6.21 16.53 -11.47
C GLN A 290 7.16 15.34 -11.60
N ALA A 291 6.89 14.42 -12.53
CA ALA A 291 7.71 13.25 -12.77
C ALA A 291 9.12 13.66 -13.26
N ARG A 292 10.12 12.90 -12.82
CA ARG A 292 11.52 13.09 -13.20
C ARG A 292 12.14 11.72 -13.52
N PRO A 293 13.11 11.66 -14.44
CA PRO A 293 13.86 10.43 -14.67
C PRO A 293 14.76 10.13 -13.47
N LEU A 294 15.08 8.85 -13.25
CA LEU A 294 16.15 8.48 -12.32
C LEU A 294 17.50 9.01 -12.82
N PRO A 295 18.44 9.33 -11.91
CA PRO A 295 19.79 9.70 -12.31
C PRO A 295 20.48 8.56 -13.07
N THR A 296 21.29 8.90 -14.06
CA THR A 296 22.03 7.93 -14.89
C THR A 296 23.06 7.17 -14.05
N GLY A 297 23.08 5.83 -14.12
CA GLY A 297 24.12 5.00 -13.49
C GLY A 297 23.63 3.73 -12.77
N ASP A 298 22.32 3.55 -12.59
CA ASP A 298 21.74 2.45 -11.80
C ASP A 298 21.25 1.25 -12.66
N GLU A 299 21.85 1.03 -13.84
CA GLU A 299 21.27 0.13 -14.85
C GLU A 299 21.49 -1.38 -14.60
N ASP A 300 22.46 -1.80 -13.76
CA ASP A 300 23.01 -3.18 -13.90
C ASP A 300 23.23 -4.05 -12.64
N GLU A 301 22.84 -3.66 -11.40
CA GLU A 301 23.18 -4.48 -10.21
C GLU A 301 22.04 -5.31 -9.58
N ALA A 302 20.78 -5.20 -10.04
CA ALA A 302 19.65 -5.82 -9.33
C ALA A 302 19.40 -7.32 -9.62
N ALA A 303 20.21 -7.99 -10.45
CA ALA A 303 19.82 -9.27 -11.05
C ALA A 303 19.99 -10.53 -10.17
N ASP A 304 20.83 -10.53 -9.13
CA ASP A 304 21.29 -11.80 -8.53
C ASP A 304 20.94 -12.05 -7.05
N GLU A 305 20.33 -11.11 -6.31
CA GLU A 305 19.98 -11.34 -4.89
C GLU A 305 18.48 -11.59 -4.63
N ASP A 306 17.59 -11.26 -5.58
CA ASP A 306 16.13 -11.37 -5.37
C ASP A 306 15.63 -12.82 -5.23
N ALA A 307 16.44 -13.83 -5.58
CA ALA A 307 16.06 -15.23 -5.49
C ALA A 307 16.27 -15.87 -4.10
N ALA A 308 17.11 -15.29 -3.24
CA ALA A 308 17.42 -15.84 -1.92
C ALA A 308 16.58 -15.22 -0.79
N ASP A 309 16.16 -13.97 -0.96
CA ASP A 309 15.40 -13.23 0.07
C ASP A 309 13.87 -13.39 -0.06
N ASP A 310 13.37 -13.91 -1.19
CA ASP A 310 11.94 -14.23 -1.37
C ASP A 310 11.51 -15.45 -0.53
N GLU A 311 12.42 -16.30 -0.03
CA GLU A 311 12.05 -17.45 0.84
C GLU A 311 11.57 -17.01 2.24
N ASP A 312 12.08 -15.91 2.79
CA ASP A 312 11.63 -15.37 4.09
C ASP A 312 10.35 -14.51 3.96
N ALA A 313 10.14 -13.88 2.80
CA ALA A 313 8.90 -13.14 2.49
C ALA A 313 7.75 -14.09 2.11
N ALA A 314 8.06 -15.15 1.35
CA ALA A 314 7.10 -16.18 0.99
C ALA A 314 6.62 -16.98 2.19
N ASN A 315 7.41 -17.10 3.27
CA ASN A 315 6.94 -17.74 4.51
C ASN A 315 5.90 -16.92 5.30
N ASP A 316 5.73 -15.62 5.00
CA ASP A 316 4.68 -14.77 5.60
C ASP A 316 3.44 -14.69 4.68
N GLU A 317 3.60 -14.80 3.35
CA GLU A 317 2.49 -14.97 2.41
C GLU A 317 1.94 -16.43 2.43
N SER A 318 2.79 -17.45 2.58
CA SER A 318 2.39 -18.87 2.59
C SER A 318 1.73 -19.31 3.89
N ALA A 319 2.00 -18.65 5.01
CA ALA A 319 1.27 -18.85 6.26
C ALA A 319 -0.21 -18.43 6.15
N ALA A 320 -0.57 -17.65 5.12
CA ALA A 320 -1.95 -17.32 4.78
C ALA A 320 -2.54 -18.18 3.64
N ASP A 321 -1.71 -18.83 2.83
CA ASP A 321 -2.15 -19.65 1.68
C ASP A 321 -2.30 -21.16 2.01
N ASP A 322 -1.66 -21.70 3.06
CA ASP A 322 -1.59 -23.16 3.29
C ASP A 322 -2.71 -23.76 4.17
N GLU A 323 -3.72 -22.98 4.59
CA GLU A 323 -4.92 -23.50 5.29
C GLU A 323 -6.22 -23.41 4.47
N SER A 324 -6.18 -23.07 3.17
CA SER A 324 -7.40 -22.82 2.38
C SER A 324 -7.76 -23.88 1.32
N ALA A 325 -7.23 -25.10 1.39
CA ALA A 325 -7.50 -26.13 0.39
C ALA A 325 -8.41 -27.29 0.85
N ALA A 326 -8.99 -27.24 2.05
CA ALA A 326 -9.98 -28.22 2.47
C ALA A 326 -11.06 -27.54 3.34
N ASP A 327 -12.22 -27.27 2.72
CA ASP A 327 -13.57 -27.23 3.34
C ASP A 327 -14.54 -26.29 2.60
N ASP A 328 -14.60 -26.36 1.26
CA ASP A 328 -15.68 -25.73 0.46
C ASP A 328 -16.64 -26.76 -0.16
N GLU A 329 -16.95 -27.83 0.59
CA GLU A 329 -18.08 -28.71 0.32
C GLU A 329 -18.84 -29.01 1.63
N SER A 330 -19.59 -28.02 2.16
CA SER A 330 -20.89 -28.27 2.85
C SER A 330 -21.49 -27.01 3.49
N ALA A 331 -22.07 -26.12 2.68
CA ALA A 331 -23.05 -25.16 3.21
C ALA A 331 -24.05 -24.73 2.12
N ALA A 332 -24.73 -25.72 1.55
CA ALA A 332 -25.93 -25.52 0.74
C ALA A 332 -27.06 -26.42 1.25
N ASP A 333 -27.44 -26.26 2.52
CA ASP A 333 -28.83 -26.45 2.97
C ASP A 333 -28.98 -25.99 4.44
N ARG A 334 -29.70 -24.87 4.65
CA ARG A 334 -30.55 -24.47 5.80
C ARG A 334 -30.61 -22.96 6.01
#